data_AF-A0A2Z6AZS5-F1
#
_entry.id   AF-A0A2Z6AZS5-F1
#
_cell.length_a   1.000
_cell.length_b   1.000
_cell.length_c   1.000
_cell.angle_alpha   90.00
_cell.angle_beta   90.00
_cell.angle_gamma   90.00
#
_symmetry.space_group_name_H-M   'P 1'
#
loop_
_entity.id
_entity.type
_entity.pdbx_description
1 polymer ?
#
loop_
_entity_poly.entity_id
_entity_poly.type
_entity_poly.pdbx_seq_one_letter_code
_entity_poly.pdbx_strand_id
1 'polypeptide(L)'
;MKRQHGTTSKKSVGFGFTLIEMAIVLVIIGLMAGLVLPVVSDLIKREKSSATSAFLGKIKNEIIGFALINKRLPRALDGTDLGFRVSTDPYGNTIQYEVDTALSTDDLCTASASDNLTLRYTDSTGDTDYSNLGFIIYTAGRDRNNEMSVAANIVQAYDTRAWVTGVAGYDGSEFDDLFDYVSFNFLRNKICTNTASNSFTPPGSDVSFTNDITDFSGDSTGVTPYGSAGGAVTVDIETNTVELGGGDTATAFDGCVWYQGNEATGNCGSGAAPSNDPGVCEWQGGLRAYFAFLARDDNTDSDRGWGGGFTFAIINGANDADSCGAVPGNGAFLAYNGDNGTATSGTNLVPPKLATEFDFAQDASKQDPDYNHVSWIAWSENGGTGGDDNEHSVTVREPTPDTLNAQTIPDDTSAAVPPDTEPPFYGEGLGDPAWMEDGIEKKVRVEITRTANAGSDGYDYTLKTWVDCTDANCSDLTNTMAALAPGVTATIEHQFTTLDADLTWDDIRFGWTVGTGGGYDGATDVVVTDFGIKFLP
;
A
#
# COMPACT_ATOMS: atom_id res chain seq x y z
N MET A 1 6.85 37.36 92.72
CA MET A 1 6.83 37.24 91.25
C MET A 1 8.25 37.31 90.71
N LYS A 2 8.76 36.21 90.12
CA LYS A 2 9.57 36.15 88.88
C LYS A 2 10.02 34.70 88.69
N ARG A 3 9.35 34.01 87.76
CA ARG A 3 9.69 32.65 87.30
C ARG A 3 10.93 32.76 86.39
N GLN A 4 11.93 31.90 86.61
CA GLN A 4 13.02 31.71 85.64
C GLN A 4 12.55 30.76 84.53
N HIS A 5 12.80 31.17 83.29
CA HIS A 5 12.51 30.44 82.06
C HIS A 5 13.79 29.70 81.66
N GLY A 6 13.80 28.37 81.72
CA GLY A 6 14.87 27.54 81.19
C GLY A 6 14.60 27.19 79.73
N THR A 7 15.45 27.64 78.82
CA THR A 7 15.47 27.23 77.41
C THR A 7 16.28 25.95 77.25
N THR A 8 15.64 24.87 76.82
CA THR A 8 16.29 23.60 76.47
C THR A 8 16.79 23.64 75.02
N SER A 9 18.12 23.60 74.86
CA SER A 9 18.78 23.40 73.56
C SER A 9 18.67 21.93 73.14
N LYS A 10 17.91 21.62 72.08
CA LYS A 10 17.91 20.31 71.41
C LYS A 10 19.27 20.08 70.73
N LYS A 11 20.07 19.11 71.20
CA LYS A 11 21.23 18.58 70.48
C LYS A 11 20.76 17.67 69.34
N SER A 12 21.17 17.94 68.11
CA SER A 12 21.05 17.01 66.99
C SER A 12 22.09 15.89 67.13
N VAL A 13 21.64 14.66 67.34
CA VAL A 13 22.49 13.47 67.33
C VAL A 13 22.75 13.10 65.87
N GLY A 14 23.99 13.25 65.41
CA GLY A 14 24.43 12.71 64.13
C GLY A 14 24.58 11.20 64.25
N PHE A 15 23.64 10.45 63.66
CA PHE A 15 23.77 9.01 63.51
C PHE A 15 24.75 8.73 62.38
N GLY A 16 25.96 8.28 62.71
CA GLY A 16 26.89 7.71 61.74
C GLY A 16 26.48 6.29 61.41
N PHE A 17 26.51 5.93 60.13
CA PHE A 17 26.22 4.58 59.65
C PHE A 17 27.16 3.55 60.30
N THR A 18 26.61 2.42 60.69
CA THR A 18 27.38 1.30 61.24
C THR A 18 28.18 0.61 60.13
N LEU A 19 29.31 -0.01 60.49
CA LEU A 19 30.11 -0.83 59.56
C LEU A 19 29.28 -1.92 58.87
N ILE A 20 28.29 -2.47 59.58
CA ILE A 20 27.42 -3.52 59.05
C ILE A 20 26.37 -2.97 58.07
N GLU A 21 25.81 -1.78 58.31
CA GLU A 21 24.91 -1.13 57.35
C GLU A 21 25.64 -0.83 56.04
N MET A 22 26.88 -0.34 56.11
CA MET A 22 27.67 -0.11 54.90
C MET A 22 28.01 -1.41 54.16
N ALA A 23 28.26 -2.51 54.87
CA ALA A 23 28.48 -3.81 54.23
C ALA A 23 27.24 -4.32 53.49
N ILE A 24 26.04 -4.17 54.08
CA ILE A 24 24.78 -4.57 53.43
C ILE A 24 24.49 -3.68 52.21
N VAL A 25 24.73 -2.37 52.32
CA VAL A 25 24.54 -1.43 51.19
C VAL A 25 25.44 -1.79 50.01
N LEU A 26 26.71 -2.15 50.24
CA LEU A 26 27.61 -2.56 49.17
C LEU A 26 27.18 -3.88 48.51
N VAL A 27 26.63 -4.82 49.28
CA VAL A 27 26.07 -6.07 48.74
C VAL A 27 24.85 -5.80 47.87
N ILE A 28 23.94 -4.92 48.31
CA ILE A 28 22.76 -4.53 47.53
C ILE A 28 23.17 -3.83 46.23
N ILE A 29 24.10 -2.86 46.29
CA ILE A 29 24.60 -2.17 45.10
C ILE A 29 25.30 -3.16 44.15
N GLY A 30 26.08 -4.11 44.67
CA GLY A 30 26.71 -5.16 43.85
C GLY A 30 25.70 -6.05 43.15
N LEU A 31 24.63 -6.45 43.85
CA LEU A 31 23.52 -7.23 43.27
C LEU A 31 22.73 -6.42 42.22
N MET A 32 22.40 -5.16 42.51
CA MET A 32 21.69 -4.30 41.57
C MET A 32 22.53 -4.02 40.32
N ALA A 33 23.83 -3.73 40.48
CA ALA A 33 24.72 -3.54 39.34
C ALA A 33 24.84 -4.82 38.50
N GLY A 34 24.90 -6.00 39.13
CA GLY A 34 24.93 -7.29 38.44
C GLY A 34 23.69 -7.59 37.60
N LEU A 35 22.52 -7.08 38.00
CA LEU A 35 21.26 -7.27 37.26
C LEU A 35 21.03 -6.22 36.17
N VAL A 36 21.51 -4.98 36.37
CA VAL A 36 21.23 -3.86 35.44
C VAL A 36 22.16 -3.86 34.23
N LEU A 37 23.42 -4.27 34.38
CA LEU A 37 24.42 -4.25 33.31
C LEU A 37 24.03 -5.02 32.02
N PRO A 38 23.51 -6.26 32.07
CA PRO A 38 23.13 -6.98 30.85
C PRO A 38 22.00 -6.28 30.08
N VAL A 39 21.00 -5.75 30.80
CA VAL A 39 19.86 -5.03 30.19
C VAL A 39 20.32 -3.76 29.47
N VAL A 40 21.20 -2.98 30.08
CA VAL A 40 21.76 -1.77 29.46
C VAL A 40 22.59 -2.12 28.21
N SER A 41 23.30 -3.24 28.23
CA SER A 41 24.08 -3.67 27.06
C SER A 41 23.20 -4.06 25.87
N ASP A 42 22.05 -4.69 26.11
CA ASP A 42 21.12 -5.07 25.04
C ASP A 42 20.33 -3.86 24.50
N LEU A 43 20.00 -2.90 25.37
CA LEU A 43 19.37 -1.64 24.95
C LEU A 43 20.30 -0.82 24.05
N ILE A 44 21.58 -0.68 24.42
CA ILE A 44 22.58 0.02 23.59
C ILE A 44 22.76 -0.69 22.24
N LYS A 45 22.69 -2.03 22.20
CA LYS A 45 22.79 -2.79 20.93
C LYS A 45 21.60 -2.47 20.01
N ARG A 46 20.38 -2.50 20.54
CA ARG A 46 19.17 -2.18 19.76
C ARG A 46 19.18 -0.74 19.26
N GLU A 47 19.58 0.19 20.12
CA GLU A 47 19.71 1.61 19.77
C GLU A 47 20.71 1.80 18.62
N LYS A 48 21.87 1.14 18.66
CA LYS A 48 22.88 1.25 17.60
C LYS A 48 22.47 0.59 16.29
N SER A 49 21.82 -0.57 16.33
CA SER A 49 21.30 -1.24 15.13
C SER A 49 20.22 -0.36 14.47
N SER A 50 19.27 0.14 15.25
CA SER A 50 18.26 1.11 14.77
C SER A 50 18.89 2.37 14.19
N ALA A 51 19.91 2.94 14.87
CA ALA A 51 20.65 4.08 14.37
C ALA A 51 21.41 3.77 13.06
N THR A 52 21.82 2.52 12.85
CA THR A 52 22.50 2.06 11.63
C THR A 52 21.52 1.97 10.47
N SER A 53 20.33 1.37 10.67
CA SER A 53 19.27 1.35 9.65
C SER A 53 18.84 2.78 9.26
N ALA A 54 18.62 3.65 10.25
CA ALA A 54 18.31 5.06 9.98
C ALA A 54 19.44 5.79 9.24
N PHE A 55 20.70 5.39 9.46
CA PHE A 55 21.84 5.94 8.75
C PHE A 55 21.94 5.43 7.31
N LEU A 56 21.68 4.14 7.05
CA LEU A 56 21.57 3.59 5.70
C LEU A 56 20.46 4.28 4.90
N GLY A 57 19.29 4.51 5.51
CA GLY A 57 18.20 5.26 4.87
C GLY A 57 18.60 6.68 4.46
N LYS A 58 19.39 7.39 5.27
CA LYS A 58 19.94 8.71 4.89
C LYS A 58 20.86 8.61 3.68
N ILE A 59 21.75 7.62 3.65
CA ILE A 59 22.68 7.41 2.53
C ILE A 59 21.92 7.06 1.25
N LYS A 60 20.93 6.17 1.34
CA LYS A 60 20.01 5.85 0.25
C LYS A 60 19.39 7.13 -0.34
N ASN A 61 18.86 8.00 0.52
CA ASN A 61 18.25 9.26 0.09
C ASN A 61 19.25 10.24 -0.54
N GLU A 62 20.49 10.31 -0.05
CA GLU A 62 21.56 11.10 -0.68
C GLU A 62 21.96 10.55 -2.05
N ILE A 63 22.04 9.23 -2.22
CA ILE A 63 22.30 8.58 -3.51
C ILE A 63 21.17 8.90 -4.49
N ILE A 64 19.91 8.80 -4.07
CA ILE A 64 18.74 9.17 -4.87
C ILE A 64 18.79 10.67 -5.21
N GLY A 65 19.11 11.53 -4.24
CA GLY A 65 19.27 12.98 -4.42
C GLY A 65 20.33 13.34 -5.46
N PHE A 66 21.48 12.68 -5.41
CA PHE A 66 22.52 12.79 -6.42
C PHE A 66 21.99 12.39 -7.81
N ALA A 67 21.28 11.27 -7.88
CA ALA A 67 20.76 10.72 -9.12
C ALA A 67 19.65 11.58 -9.74
N LEU A 68 18.83 12.25 -8.93
CA LEU A 68 17.83 13.22 -9.39
C LEU A 68 18.46 14.37 -10.19
N ILE A 69 19.62 14.86 -9.72
CA ILE A 69 20.34 15.99 -10.33
C ILE A 69 21.17 15.55 -11.52
N ASN A 70 21.89 14.43 -11.38
CA ASN A 70 22.91 14.01 -12.36
C ASN A 70 22.39 13.02 -13.39
N LYS A 71 21.15 12.54 -13.25
CA LYS A 71 20.53 11.49 -14.06
C LYS A 71 21.36 10.21 -14.15
N ARG A 72 22.24 9.96 -13.19
CA ARG A 72 23.07 8.75 -13.06
C ARG A 72 23.29 8.45 -11.59
N LEU A 73 23.56 7.19 -11.26
CA LEU A 73 24.00 6.82 -9.93
C LEU A 73 25.46 7.28 -9.67
N PRO A 74 25.84 7.52 -8.41
CA PRO A 74 27.22 7.79 -8.05
C PRO A 74 28.06 6.54 -8.34
N ARG A 75 29.33 6.72 -8.70
CA ARG A 75 30.26 5.60 -8.93
C ARG A 75 30.82 5.02 -7.62
N ALA A 76 30.80 5.83 -6.58
CA ALA A 76 31.28 5.48 -5.25
C ALA A 76 30.63 6.39 -4.20
N LEU A 77 30.58 5.94 -2.95
CA LEU A 77 30.09 6.73 -1.81
C LEU A 77 31.13 7.74 -1.27
N ASP A 78 32.03 8.20 -2.14
CA ASP A 78 33.09 9.11 -1.75
C ASP A 78 32.72 10.58 -1.98
N GLY A 79 33.60 11.48 -1.52
CA GLY A 79 33.40 12.92 -1.67
C GLY A 79 33.51 13.42 -3.12
N THR A 80 33.75 12.56 -4.11
CA THR A 80 33.84 12.95 -5.53
C THR A 80 32.45 13.14 -6.12
N ASP A 81 31.54 12.18 -5.89
CA ASP A 81 30.15 12.26 -6.36
C ASP A 81 29.21 12.81 -5.26
N LEU A 82 29.33 12.38 -4.01
CA LEU A 82 28.36 12.73 -2.94
C LEU A 82 28.73 13.95 -2.08
N GLY A 83 29.83 14.67 -2.39
CA GLY A 83 30.24 15.89 -1.68
C GLY A 83 30.66 15.71 -0.21
N PHE A 84 30.42 14.53 0.37
CA PHE A 84 30.83 14.11 1.71
C PHE A 84 31.35 12.67 1.68
N ARG A 85 32.23 12.30 2.62
CA ARG A 85 32.73 10.93 2.75
C ARG A 85 31.79 10.13 3.65
N VAL A 86 30.89 9.38 3.04
CA VAL A 86 30.13 8.34 3.75
C VAL A 86 31.08 7.16 3.90
N SER A 87 31.75 7.03 5.05
CA SER A 87 32.74 5.97 5.24
C SER A 87 32.44 4.99 6.34
N THR A 88 31.59 5.32 7.33
CA THR A 88 31.37 4.42 8.47
C THR A 88 29.99 4.51 9.10
N ASP A 89 29.42 3.37 9.47
CA ASP A 89 28.20 3.24 10.28
C ASP A 89 28.43 3.60 11.78
N PRO A 90 27.38 3.59 12.64
CA PRO A 90 27.51 3.79 14.09
C PRO A 90 28.36 2.76 14.85
N TYR A 91 28.67 1.60 14.26
CA TYR A 91 29.59 0.59 14.78
C TYR A 91 31.04 0.81 14.32
N GLY A 92 31.25 1.73 13.38
CA GLY A 92 32.53 2.09 12.78
C GLY A 92 32.90 1.24 11.56
N ASN A 93 31.97 0.45 11.03
CA ASN A 93 32.19 -0.41 9.87
C ASN A 93 32.06 0.38 8.58
N THR A 94 32.82 -0.01 7.57
CA THR A 94 32.74 0.62 6.25
C THR A 94 31.51 0.16 5.50
N ILE A 95 30.71 1.13 5.05
CA ILE A 95 29.53 0.88 4.22
C ILE A 95 30.00 0.49 2.83
N GLN A 96 29.51 -0.65 2.36
CA GLN A 96 29.71 -1.16 1.02
C GLN A 96 28.61 -0.65 0.10
N TYR A 97 28.95 -0.53 -1.18
CA TYR A 97 28.08 0.02 -2.21
C TYR A 97 28.30 -0.75 -3.50
N GLU A 98 27.27 -1.47 -3.91
CA GLU A 98 27.22 -2.20 -5.17
C GLU A 98 26.20 -1.51 -6.07
N VAL A 99 26.57 -1.30 -7.32
CA VAL A 99 25.79 -0.51 -8.28
C VAL A 99 25.83 -1.18 -9.63
N ASP A 100 24.71 -1.16 -10.36
CA ASP A 100 24.72 -1.55 -11.76
C ASP A 100 25.59 -0.57 -12.56
N THR A 101 26.64 -1.08 -13.18
CA THR A 101 27.71 -0.27 -13.73
C THR A 101 27.24 0.65 -14.85
N ALA A 102 26.28 0.22 -15.67
CA ALA A 102 25.68 1.07 -16.69
C ALA A 102 25.00 2.28 -16.05
N LEU A 103 24.27 2.08 -14.96
CA LEU A 103 23.54 3.15 -14.27
C LEU A 103 24.45 4.17 -13.58
N SER A 104 25.71 3.83 -13.32
CA SER A 104 26.73 4.74 -12.75
C SER A 104 27.43 5.63 -13.80
N THR A 105 27.17 5.38 -15.08
CA THR A 105 27.85 6.04 -16.20
C THR A 105 26.89 6.67 -17.20
N ASP A 106 25.81 5.98 -17.53
CA ASP A 106 24.80 6.38 -18.50
C ASP A 106 23.66 7.16 -17.85
N ASP A 107 22.87 7.85 -18.67
CA ASP A 107 21.66 8.52 -18.23
C ASP A 107 20.59 7.48 -17.88
N LEU A 108 20.16 7.44 -16.62
CA LEU A 108 19.16 6.53 -16.04
C LEU A 108 17.85 6.45 -16.84
N CYS A 109 17.53 7.50 -17.60
CA CYS A 109 16.30 7.59 -18.39
C CYS A 109 16.41 6.93 -19.76
N THR A 110 17.63 6.63 -20.21
CA THR A 110 17.91 5.95 -21.48
C THR A 110 18.71 4.67 -21.31
N ALA A 111 19.29 4.47 -20.13
CA ALA A 111 20.06 3.30 -19.78
C ALA A 111 19.17 2.06 -19.59
N SER A 112 19.82 0.90 -19.61
CA SER A 112 19.25 -0.37 -19.16
C SER A 112 20.18 -0.92 -18.08
N ALA A 113 19.63 -1.47 -17.00
CA ALA A 113 20.41 -2.18 -15.99
C ALA A 113 21.05 -3.42 -16.64
N SER A 114 22.32 -3.31 -17.03
CA SER A 114 22.99 -4.31 -17.86
C SER A 114 23.56 -5.46 -17.04
N ASP A 115 23.86 -5.19 -15.77
CA ASP A 115 24.48 -6.17 -14.89
C ASP A 115 23.42 -7.07 -14.25
N ASN A 116 22.15 -6.66 -14.27
CA ASN A 116 21.07 -7.34 -13.56
C ASN A 116 21.49 -7.59 -12.11
N LEU A 117 21.87 -6.49 -11.42
CA LEU A 117 22.22 -6.53 -10.01
C LEU A 117 21.05 -7.13 -9.21
N THR A 118 21.34 -8.15 -8.42
CA THR A 118 20.35 -8.93 -7.66
C THR A 118 20.76 -8.99 -6.20
N LEU A 119 19.82 -8.71 -5.31
CA LEU A 119 19.90 -9.07 -3.90
C LEU A 119 19.26 -10.45 -3.75
N ARG A 120 20.04 -11.44 -3.30
CA ARG A 120 19.51 -12.73 -2.88
C ARG A 120 19.38 -12.72 -1.37
N TYR A 121 18.16 -12.82 -0.86
CA TYR A 121 17.89 -12.92 0.57
C TYR A 121 17.57 -14.37 0.92
N THR A 122 18.36 -14.98 1.79
CA THR A 122 18.14 -16.36 2.24
C THR A 122 17.61 -16.37 3.67
N ASP A 123 16.44 -16.98 3.86
CA ASP A 123 15.83 -17.18 5.17
C ASP A 123 15.59 -18.68 5.46
N SER A 124 14.77 -18.97 6.47
CA SER A 124 14.43 -20.35 6.85
C SER A 124 13.57 -21.10 5.82
N THR A 125 12.97 -20.39 4.87
CA THR A 125 12.07 -20.91 3.83
C THR A 125 12.77 -21.12 2.49
N GLY A 126 13.85 -20.38 2.22
CA GLY A 126 14.67 -20.53 1.02
C GLY A 126 15.33 -19.23 0.57
N ASP A 127 15.69 -19.18 -0.72
CA ASP A 127 16.27 -18.01 -1.36
C ASP A 127 15.16 -17.19 -2.07
N THR A 128 15.14 -15.88 -1.84
CA THR A 128 14.31 -14.90 -2.54
C THR A 128 15.22 -13.93 -3.30
N ASP A 129 15.02 -13.79 -4.62
CA ASP A 129 15.83 -12.92 -5.48
C ASP A 129 15.09 -11.61 -5.82
N TYR A 130 15.64 -10.49 -5.36
CA TYR A 130 15.23 -9.15 -5.79
C TYR A 130 16.18 -8.68 -6.89
N SER A 131 15.74 -8.76 -8.14
CA SER A 131 16.56 -8.47 -9.33
C SER A 131 16.29 -7.08 -9.89
N ASN A 132 17.06 -6.69 -10.92
CA ASN A 132 16.96 -5.38 -11.57
C ASN A 132 17.15 -4.23 -10.57
N LEU A 133 18.12 -4.38 -9.66
CA LEU A 133 18.45 -3.37 -8.68
C LEU A 133 19.34 -2.29 -9.30
N GLY A 134 19.10 -1.04 -8.90
CA GLY A 134 19.96 0.07 -9.28
C GLY A 134 21.23 0.07 -8.44
N PHE A 135 21.06 -0.05 -7.12
CA PHE A 135 22.16 -0.20 -6.18
C PHE A 135 21.73 -0.91 -4.89
N ILE A 136 22.72 -1.40 -4.16
CA ILE A 136 22.63 -2.01 -2.83
C ILE A 136 23.67 -1.35 -1.93
N ILE A 137 23.29 -0.94 -0.72
CA ILE A 137 24.19 -0.51 0.34
C ILE A 137 24.13 -1.47 1.50
N TYR A 138 25.27 -1.79 2.11
CA TYR A 138 25.28 -2.72 3.24
C TYR A 138 26.49 -2.54 4.17
N THR A 139 26.42 -3.11 5.38
CA THR A 139 27.45 -3.00 6.42
C THR A 139 27.50 -4.20 7.34
N ALA A 140 28.70 -4.47 7.87
CA ALA A 140 29.13 -5.62 8.68
C ALA A 140 28.56 -5.67 10.12
N GLY A 141 27.41 -5.03 10.36
CA GLY A 141 26.69 -5.13 11.63
C GLY A 141 27.48 -4.88 12.93
N ARG A 142 27.12 -5.57 14.00
CA ARG A 142 27.69 -5.39 15.34
C ARG A 142 28.97 -6.20 15.51
N ASP A 143 29.05 -7.40 14.96
CA ASP A 143 30.20 -8.28 15.13
C ASP A 143 31.39 -7.91 14.22
N ARG A 144 31.16 -7.01 13.25
CA ARG A 144 32.13 -6.50 12.27
C ARG A 144 32.64 -7.56 11.31
N ASN A 145 32.00 -8.72 11.30
CA ASN A 145 32.18 -9.70 10.29
C ASN A 145 31.14 -9.39 9.20
N ASN A 146 31.57 -9.49 7.95
CA ASN A 146 30.68 -9.20 6.81
C ASN A 146 30.29 -10.55 6.25
N GLU A 147 29.09 -11.02 6.60
CA GLU A 147 28.52 -12.27 6.10
C GLU A 147 27.87 -12.09 4.72
N MET A 148 27.68 -10.85 4.28
CA MET A 148 27.25 -10.59 2.91
C MET A 148 28.36 -10.93 1.91
N SER A 149 28.04 -11.80 0.96
CA SER A 149 28.96 -12.20 -0.10
C SER A 149 28.54 -11.60 -1.43
N VAL A 150 29.51 -11.13 -2.20
CA VAL A 150 29.29 -10.60 -3.55
C VAL A 150 29.89 -11.57 -4.56
N ALA A 151 29.04 -12.13 -5.43
CA ALA A 151 29.45 -13.05 -6.48
C ALA A 151 28.91 -12.56 -7.84
N ALA A 152 29.82 -12.04 -8.67
CA ALA A 152 29.47 -11.34 -9.90
C ALA A 152 28.51 -10.17 -9.63
N ASN A 153 27.21 -10.36 -9.87
CA ASN A 153 26.18 -9.33 -9.77
C ASN A 153 25.11 -9.69 -8.72
N ILE A 154 25.37 -10.74 -7.92
CA ILE A 154 24.49 -11.18 -6.83
C ILE A 154 25.14 -10.79 -5.51
N VAL A 155 24.42 -9.99 -4.72
CA VAL A 155 24.74 -9.72 -3.32
C VAL A 155 23.87 -10.64 -2.48
N GLN A 156 24.51 -11.53 -1.75
CA GLN A 156 23.85 -12.51 -0.90
C GLN A 156 23.71 -11.97 0.52
N ALA A 157 22.49 -11.92 1.03
CA ALA A 157 22.15 -11.58 2.40
C ALA A 157 21.44 -12.75 3.09
N TYR A 158 21.45 -12.74 4.43
CA TYR A 158 20.88 -13.79 5.25
C TYR A 158 19.95 -13.20 6.32
N ASP A 159 18.89 -13.92 6.66
CA ASP A 159 18.00 -13.54 7.76
C ASP A 159 18.73 -13.56 9.10
N THR A 160 18.67 -12.43 9.80
CA THR A 160 19.18 -12.23 11.17
C THR A 160 18.67 -13.25 12.21
N ARG A 161 17.55 -13.92 11.93
CA ARG A 161 16.92 -14.92 12.81
C ARG A 161 17.10 -16.37 12.33
N ALA A 162 17.59 -16.58 11.12
CA ALA A 162 17.73 -17.92 10.56
C ALA A 162 19.08 -18.55 10.92
N TRP A 163 19.03 -19.73 11.54
CA TRP A 163 20.21 -20.58 11.75
C TRP A 163 20.55 -21.31 10.44
N VAL A 164 21.10 -20.60 9.47
CA VAL A 164 21.46 -21.19 8.18
C VAL A 164 22.78 -21.96 8.32
N THR A 165 22.72 -23.30 8.33
CA THR A 165 23.94 -24.13 8.39
C THR A 165 24.58 -24.25 7.00
N GLY A 166 25.90 -23.99 6.89
CA GLY A 166 26.67 -24.25 5.66
C GLY A 166 27.05 -23.02 4.82
N VAL A 167 26.84 -21.81 5.35
CA VAL A 167 27.25 -20.55 4.72
C VAL A 167 28.76 -20.34 4.83
N ALA A 168 29.41 -19.93 3.73
CA ALA A 168 30.83 -19.61 3.72
C ALA A 168 31.08 -18.29 4.48
N GLY A 169 31.92 -18.33 5.53
CA GLY A 169 32.20 -17.16 6.38
C GLY A 169 31.44 -17.14 7.72
N TYR A 170 30.49 -18.05 7.90
CA TYR A 170 29.74 -18.22 9.15
C TYR A 170 30.66 -18.71 10.28
N ASP A 171 30.90 -17.85 11.28
CA ASP A 171 31.75 -18.14 12.44
C ASP A 171 30.95 -18.70 13.65
N GLY A 172 29.63 -18.83 13.51
CA GLY A 172 28.71 -19.27 14.55
C GLY A 172 28.01 -18.15 15.32
N SER A 173 28.18 -16.89 14.91
CA SER A 173 27.44 -15.71 15.37
C SER A 173 26.06 -15.55 14.70
N GLU A 174 25.23 -14.68 15.26
CA GLU A 174 23.98 -14.25 14.62
C GLU A 174 24.32 -13.36 13.43
N PHE A 175 23.71 -13.57 12.26
CA PHE A 175 23.78 -12.62 11.15
C PHE A 175 23.26 -11.27 11.64
N ASP A 176 24.12 -10.25 11.69
CA ASP A 176 23.74 -8.91 12.15
C ASP A 176 24.08 -7.79 11.14
N ASP A 177 24.43 -8.21 9.93
CA ASP A 177 24.56 -7.39 8.73
C ASP A 177 23.26 -6.63 8.41
N LEU A 178 23.43 -5.38 8.00
CA LEU A 178 22.34 -4.50 7.63
C LEU A 178 22.53 -4.04 6.20
N PHE A 179 21.46 -4.06 5.42
CA PHE A 179 21.45 -3.62 4.04
C PHE A 179 20.20 -2.81 3.71
N ASP A 180 20.29 -2.03 2.65
CA ASP A 180 19.18 -1.31 2.04
C ASP A 180 19.46 -1.28 0.52
N TYR A 181 18.41 -1.19 -0.30
CA TYR A 181 18.56 -1.28 -1.74
C TYR A 181 17.49 -0.46 -2.46
N VAL A 182 17.73 -0.19 -3.74
CA VAL A 182 16.79 0.53 -4.59
C VAL A 182 16.71 -0.14 -5.95
N SER A 183 15.50 -0.40 -6.44
CA SER A 183 15.32 -0.97 -7.77
C SER A 183 15.63 0.04 -8.89
N PHE A 184 16.10 -0.45 -10.05
CA PHE A 184 16.31 0.41 -11.22
C PHE A 184 14.98 1.04 -11.67
N ASN A 185 13.88 0.29 -11.60
CA ASN A 185 12.55 0.79 -11.92
C ASN A 185 12.15 1.95 -11.01
N PHE A 186 12.37 1.85 -9.69
CA PHE A 186 12.13 2.96 -8.76
C PHE A 186 12.94 4.20 -9.15
N LEU A 187 14.23 4.05 -9.45
CA LEU A 187 15.08 5.18 -9.83
C LEU A 187 14.58 5.83 -11.11
N ARG A 188 14.24 5.04 -12.13
CA ARG A 188 13.70 5.57 -13.39
C ARG A 188 12.36 6.26 -13.15
N ASN A 189 11.47 5.66 -12.38
CA ASN A 189 10.17 6.23 -12.02
C ASN A 189 10.25 7.43 -11.09
N LYS A 190 11.37 7.67 -10.41
CA LYS A 190 11.58 8.86 -9.55
C LYS A 190 12.33 9.98 -10.26
N ILE A 191 13.25 9.60 -11.16
CA ILE A 191 14.22 10.53 -11.77
C ILE A 191 13.78 10.95 -13.16
N CYS A 192 13.19 10.04 -13.94
CA CYS A 192 12.86 10.24 -15.34
C CYS A 192 11.43 10.72 -15.57
N THR A 193 10.57 10.54 -14.57
CA THR A 193 9.18 11.03 -14.51
C THR A 193 9.07 12.48 -14.02
N ASN A 194 10.17 13.09 -13.55
CA ASN A 194 10.28 14.56 -13.44
C ASN A 194 10.32 15.25 -14.84
N THR A 195 10.00 14.50 -15.88
CA THR A 195 9.37 14.99 -17.08
C THR A 195 8.11 14.15 -17.28
N ALA A 196 6.96 14.68 -16.86
CA ALA A 196 5.70 14.22 -17.42
C ALA A 196 5.77 14.38 -18.94
N SER A 197 5.86 13.27 -19.68
CA SER A 197 5.50 13.15 -21.10
C SER A 197 6.00 11.84 -21.72
N ASN A 198 5.47 10.71 -21.24
CA ASN A 198 5.10 9.57 -22.08
C ASN A 198 4.09 8.75 -21.30
N SER A 199 2.84 9.19 -21.32
CA SER A 199 1.71 8.41 -20.82
C SER A 199 1.76 7.01 -21.45
N PHE A 200 1.88 5.98 -20.62
CA PHE A 200 1.87 4.61 -21.08
C PHE A 200 0.42 4.18 -21.28
N THR A 201 0.12 3.67 -22.48
CA THR A 201 -1.17 3.07 -22.79
C THR A 201 -1.07 1.56 -22.61
N PRO A 202 -1.79 0.95 -21.65
CA PRO A 202 -1.82 -0.49 -21.50
C PRO A 202 -2.22 -1.18 -22.82
N PRO A 203 -1.48 -2.19 -23.30
CA PRO A 203 -1.81 -2.86 -24.55
C PRO A 203 -3.23 -3.45 -24.53
N GLY A 204 -4.02 -3.15 -25.56
CA GLY A 204 -5.38 -3.67 -25.69
C GLY A 204 -6.45 -2.89 -24.94
N SER A 205 -6.12 -1.74 -24.34
CA SER A 205 -7.09 -0.79 -23.80
C SER A 205 -8.11 -0.34 -24.85
N ASP A 206 -9.37 -0.37 -24.46
CA ASP A 206 -10.47 0.30 -25.13
C ASP A 206 -10.68 1.72 -24.54
N VAL A 207 -10.46 1.90 -23.23
CA VAL A 207 -10.36 3.20 -22.55
C VAL A 207 -9.01 3.30 -21.85
N SER A 208 -8.37 4.47 -21.85
CA SER A 208 -7.07 4.70 -21.20
C SER A 208 -6.87 6.17 -20.80
N PHE A 209 -6.04 6.45 -19.80
CA PHE A 209 -5.66 7.84 -19.53
C PHE A 209 -4.94 8.48 -20.71
N THR A 210 -4.13 7.74 -21.47
CA THR A 210 -3.43 8.34 -22.62
C THR A 210 -4.36 8.95 -23.66
N ASN A 211 -5.48 8.28 -23.94
CA ASN A 211 -6.37 8.67 -25.02
C ASN A 211 -7.63 9.38 -24.52
N ASP A 212 -8.04 9.11 -23.28
CA ASP A 212 -9.39 9.41 -22.79
C ASP A 212 -9.39 10.16 -21.45
N ILE A 213 -8.24 10.71 -20.99
CA ILE A 213 -8.17 11.46 -19.71
C ILE A 213 -9.18 12.61 -19.62
N THR A 214 -9.50 13.24 -20.75
CA THR A 214 -10.49 14.34 -20.80
C THR A 214 -11.88 13.88 -20.39
N ASP A 215 -12.19 12.61 -20.63
CA ASP A 215 -13.49 12.00 -20.33
C ASP A 215 -13.63 11.66 -18.84
N PHE A 216 -12.56 11.78 -18.04
CA PHE A 216 -12.62 11.74 -16.57
C PHE A 216 -12.71 13.15 -15.96
N SER A 217 -12.38 14.19 -16.71
CA SER A 217 -12.23 15.53 -16.15
C SER A 217 -13.52 16.35 -16.04
N GLY A 218 -14.60 15.96 -16.74
CA GLY A 218 -15.72 16.86 -17.02
C GLY A 218 -15.25 18.05 -17.88
N ASP A 219 -15.99 18.41 -18.93
CA ASP A 219 -15.49 19.33 -19.97
C ASP A 219 -14.89 20.65 -19.42
N SER A 220 -13.66 20.96 -19.87
CA SER A 220 -12.83 22.17 -19.72
C SER A 220 -12.13 22.45 -18.37
N THR A 221 -10.82 22.12 -18.33
CA THR A 221 -9.76 22.77 -17.52
C THR A 221 -10.15 23.19 -16.11
N GLY A 222 -9.98 22.28 -15.15
CA GLY A 222 -10.07 22.58 -13.71
C GLY A 222 -11.46 22.40 -13.10
N VAL A 223 -12.19 21.36 -13.49
CA VAL A 223 -13.46 20.97 -12.88
C VAL A 223 -13.17 20.01 -11.74
N THR A 224 -13.54 20.39 -10.52
CA THR A 224 -13.75 19.46 -9.41
C THR A 224 -15.07 18.74 -9.67
N PRO A 225 -15.13 17.39 -9.77
CA PRO A 225 -16.38 16.66 -9.89
C PRO A 225 -17.37 17.13 -8.82
N TYR A 226 -18.63 17.42 -9.16
CA TYR A 226 -19.59 17.86 -8.17
C TYR A 226 -19.75 16.74 -7.13
N GLY A 227 -19.60 17.05 -5.83
CA GLY A 227 -19.48 16.03 -4.77
C GLY A 227 -18.06 15.81 -4.23
N SER A 228 -17.01 16.20 -4.96
CA SER A 228 -15.66 16.31 -4.41
C SER A 228 -15.58 17.54 -3.50
N ALA A 229 -15.38 17.33 -2.20
CA ALA A 229 -15.08 18.44 -1.30
C ALA A 229 -13.80 19.11 -1.82
N GLY A 230 -13.87 20.42 -2.14
CA GLY A 230 -12.94 21.11 -3.04
C GLY A 230 -11.49 20.62 -2.97
N GLY A 231 -11.04 19.94 -4.04
CA GLY A 231 -9.68 19.45 -4.20
C GLY A 231 -9.47 17.96 -3.94
N ALA A 232 -10.48 17.19 -3.49
CA ALA A 232 -10.34 15.76 -3.17
C ALA A 232 -9.90 14.89 -4.36
N VAL A 233 -10.27 15.28 -5.59
CA VAL A 233 -9.83 14.61 -6.81
C VAL A 233 -9.45 15.66 -7.84
N THR A 234 -8.27 15.49 -8.45
CA THR A 234 -7.78 16.36 -9.52
C THR A 234 -7.39 15.51 -10.73
N VAL A 235 -7.89 15.88 -11.91
CA VAL A 235 -7.51 15.23 -13.18
C VAL A 235 -6.51 16.14 -13.89
N ASP A 236 -5.29 15.65 -14.08
CA ASP A 236 -4.24 16.34 -14.82
C ASP A 236 -4.14 15.77 -16.25
N ILE A 237 -4.63 16.56 -17.20
CA ILE A 237 -4.66 16.22 -18.62
C ILE A 237 -3.32 16.43 -19.33
N GLU A 238 -2.38 17.15 -18.71
CA GLU A 238 -1.04 17.35 -19.28
C GLU A 238 -0.15 16.16 -18.97
N THR A 239 -0.31 15.58 -17.78
CA THR A 239 0.45 14.43 -17.30
C THR A 239 -0.30 13.10 -17.49
N ASN A 240 -1.58 13.13 -17.83
CA ASN A 240 -2.48 11.98 -17.92
C ASN A 240 -2.57 11.21 -16.59
N THR A 241 -2.78 11.94 -15.49
CA THR A 241 -2.86 11.37 -14.15
C THR A 241 -4.11 11.82 -13.42
N VAL A 242 -4.58 10.97 -12.50
CA VAL A 242 -5.64 11.32 -11.55
C VAL A 242 -5.03 11.36 -10.15
N GLU A 243 -5.09 12.51 -9.50
CA GLU A 243 -4.70 12.69 -8.11
C GLU A 243 -5.93 12.49 -7.23
N LEU A 244 -5.84 11.55 -6.29
CA LEU A 244 -6.82 11.24 -5.27
C LEU A 244 -6.28 11.73 -3.94
N GLY A 245 -6.73 12.91 -3.52
CA GLY A 245 -6.20 13.61 -2.36
C GLY A 245 -6.25 15.13 -2.52
N GLY A 246 -6.48 15.85 -1.40
CA GLY A 246 -6.52 17.32 -1.36
C GLY A 246 -5.15 18.02 -1.24
N GLY A 247 -4.06 17.30 -1.48
CA GLY A 247 -2.67 17.72 -1.17
C GLY A 247 -2.43 17.99 0.33
N ASP A 248 -1.25 18.52 0.67
CA ASP A 248 -0.74 18.78 2.05
C ASP A 248 -1.63 19.67 2.95
N THR A 249 -2.77 20.16 2.47
CA THR A 249 -3.59 21.18 3.17
C THR A 249 -4.99 20.72 3.54
N ALA A 250 -5.44 19.55 3.09
CA ALA A 250 -6.80 19.07 3.36
C ALA A 250 -6.86 18.26 4.67
N THR A 251 -7.73 18.68 5.60
CA THR A 251 -7.86 18.04 6.92
C THR A 251 -8.83 16.86 6.95
N ALA A 252 -9.72 16.75 5.96
CA ALA A 252 -10.65 15.65 5.67
C ALA A 252 -11.28 15.89 4.29
N PHE A 253 -11.49 14.85 3.50
CA PHE A 253 -12.13 14.97 2.19
C PHE A 253 -12.73 13.64 1.74
N ASP A 254 -13.74 13.76 0.89
CA ASP A 254 -14.37 12.66 0.16
C ASP A 254 -14.49 13.11 -1.28
N GLY A 255 -14.25 12.20 -2.22
CA GLY A 255 -14.33 12.51 -3.64
C GLY A 255 -14.40 11.28 -4.52
N CYS A 256 -14.82 11.50 -5.75
CA CYS A 256 -14.85 10.47 -6.77
C CYS A 256 -14.62 11.08 -8.15
N VAL A 257 -14.27 10.23 -9.10
CA VAL A 257 -14.22 10.58 -10.52
C VAL A 257 -14.64 9.36 -11.33
N TRP A 258 -15.54 9.59 -12.27
CA TRP A 258 -16.10 8.56 -13.14
C TRP A 258 -15.73 8.85 -14.59
N TYR A 259 -15.57 7.79 -15.39
CA TYR A 259 -15.50 7.94 -16.84
C TYR A 259 -16.83 8.49 -17.37
N GLN A 260 -16.75 9.48 -18.27
CA GLN A 260 -17.88 10.16 -18.90
C GLN A 260 -17.79 10.14 -20.44
N GLY A 261 -17.00 9.22 -21.00
CA GLY A 261 -16.81 9.11 -22.44
C GLY A 261 -17.83 8.21 -23.13
N ASN A 262 -17.67 8.05 -24.45
CA ASN A 262 -18.60 7.31 -25.32
C ASN A 262 -17.88 6.17 -26.07
N GLU A 263 -17.03 5.41 -25.36
CA GLU A 263 -16.26 4.32 -25.97
C GLU A 263 -17.17 3.26 -26.61
N ALA A 264 -16.97 3.04 -27.90
CA ALA A 264 -17.86 2.22 -28.72
C ALA A 264 -17.79 0.73 -28.36
N THR A 265 -16.63 0.23 -27.92
CA THR A 265 -16.45 -1.19 -27.57
C THR A 265 -17.27 -1.58 -26.34
N GLY A 266 -17.37 -0.67 -25.37
CA GLY A 266 -18.24 -0.81 -24.19
C GLY A 266 -19.67 -0.33 -24.40
N ASN A 267 -20.08 0.01 -25.64
CA ASN A 267 -21.37 0.62 -25.96
C ASN A 267 -21.69 1.86 -25.11
N CYS A 268 -20.67 2.60 -24.66
CA CYS A 268 -20.84 3.70 -23.72
C CYS A 268 -21.60 4.87 -24.35
N GLY A 269 -22.57 5.44 -23.62
CA GLY A 269 -23.37 6.59 -24.08
C GLY A 269 -24.27 6.31 -25.30
N SER A 270 -24.42 5.05 -25.71
CA SER A 270 -25.30 4.64 -26.80
C SER A 270 -26.73 4.38 -26.27
N GLY A 271 -27.75 4.77 -27.05
CA GLY A 271 -29.17 4.78 -26.63
C GLY A 271 -29.85 3.43 -26.39
N ALA A 272 -29.10 2.41 -25.96
CA ALA A 272 -29.58 1.15 -25.41
C ALA A 272 -29.54 1.14 -23.86
N ALA A 273 -28.66 1.92 -23.23
CA ALA A 273 -28.70 2.17 -21.78
C ALA A 273 -29.91 3.07 -21.45
N PRO A 274 -30.56 2.92 -20.28
CA PRO A 274 -31.77 3.65 -19.91
C PRO A 274 -31.60 5.18 -19.86
N SER A 275 -30.36 5.69 -19.93
CA SER A 275 -30.03 7.09 -20.10
C SER A 275 -29.02 7.23 -21.25
N ASN A 276 -29.23 8.17 -22.18
CA ASN A 276 -28.22 8.57 -23.18
C ASN A 276 -27.09 9.36 -22.50
N ASP A 277 -26.59 8.84 -21.38
CA ASP A 277 -25.74 9.51 -20.43
C ASP A 277 -24.28 9.10 -20.68
N PRO A 278 -23.40 10.06 -21.00
CA PRO A 278 -21.99 9.77 -21.22
C PRO A 278 -21.38 9.03 -20.01
N GLY A 279 -20.53 8.04 -20.29
CA GLY A 279 -19.88 7.22 -19.26
C GLY A 279 -20.66 6.03 -18.72
N VAL A 280 -21.94 5.89 -19.07
CA VAL A 280 -22.68 4.64 -18.81
C VAL A 280 -22.36 3.65 -19.92
N CYS A 281 -21.75 2.52 -19.56
CA CYS A 281 -21.27 1.48 -20.46
C CYS A 281 -21.98 0.15 -20.18
N GLU A 282 -22.10 -0.70 -21.19
CA GLU A 282 -22.61 -2.06 -21.02
C GLU A 282 -21.54 -2.97 -20.41
N TRP A 283 -21.90 -3.78 -19.41
CA TRP A 283 -20.97 -4.69 -18.75
C TRP A 283 -20.54 -5.89 -19.61
N GLN A 284 -21.42 -6.34 -20.53
CA GLN A 284 -21.20 -7.50 -21.40
C GLN A 284 -20.70 -8.74 -20.63
N GLY A 285 -19.51 -9.25 -20.94
CA GLY A 285 -18.85 -10.39 -20.29
C GLY A 285 -17.94 -10.03 -19.10
N GLY A 286 -17.79 -8.74 -18.80
CA GLY A 286 -16.91 -8.21 -17.75
C GLY A 286 -15.82 -7.28 -18.29
N LEU A 287 -14.76 -7.08 -17.52
CA LEU A 287 -13.67 -6.18 -17.88
C LEU A 287 -12.30 -6.65 -17.38
N ARG A 288 -11.25 -6.07 -17.97
CA ARG A 288 -9.90 -6.09 -17.43
C ARG A 288 -9.42 -4.67 -17.28
N ALA A 289 -8.81 -4.34 -16.16
CA ALA A 289 -8.23 -3.02 -15.90
C ALA A 289 -6.78 -3.16 -15.47
N TYR A 290 -5.96 -2.19 -15.85
CA TYR A 290 -4.62 -1.98 -15.33
C TYR A 290 -4.48 -0.53 -14.90
N PHE A 291 -3.76 -0.29 -13.81
CA PHE A 291 -3.28 1.03 -13.43
C PHE A 291 -2.06 0.90 -12.52
N ALA A 292 -1.29 1.97 -12.44
CA ALA A 292 -0.28 2.13 -11.41
C ALA A 292 -0.74 3.21 -10.41
N PHE A 293 -0.39 3.06 -9.14
CA PHE A 293 -0.64 4.09 -8.14
C PHE A 293 0.60 4.34 -7.28
N LEU A 294 0.77 5.58 -6.83
CA LEU A 294 1.81 5.97 -5.89
C LEU A 294 1.18 6.77 -4.76
N ALA A 295 1.29 6.26 -3.53
CA ALA A 295 1.05 7.06 -2.33
C ALA A 295 2.23 8.02 -2.11
N ARG A 296 1.97 9.33 -2.11
CA ARG A 296 2.98 10.39 -1.96
C ARG A 296 3.35 10.67 -0.51
N ASP A 297 2.48 10.31 0.42
CA ASP A 297 2.71 10.46 1.85
C ASP A 297 3.42 9.21 2.39
N ASP A 298 4.64 9.39 2.92
CA ASP A 298 5.45 8.36 3.58
C ASP A 298 5.13 8.43 5.08
N ASN A 299 3.92 8.03 5.44
CA ASN A 299 3.58 7.83 6.85
C ASN A 299 3.90 6.38 7.20
N THR A 300 5.00 6.17 7.92
CA THR A 300 5.47 4.83 8.34
C THR A 300 4.62 4.19 9.45
N ASP A 301 3.41 4.69 9.69
CA ASP A 301 2.52 4.26 10.77
C ASP A 301 1.14 3.95 10.20
N SER A 302 0.71 2.68 10.33
CA SER A 302 -0.62 2.19 9.95
C SER A 302 -1.75 2.77 10.82
N ASP A 303 -1.41 3.48 11.91
CA ASP A 303 -2.36 4.01 12.88
C ASP A 303 -3.04 5.33 12.42
N ARG A 304 -3.44 5.44 11.14
CA ARG A 304 -4.34 6.51 10.68
C ARG A 304 -5.74 6.28 11.26
N GLY A 305 -5.94 6.63 12.53
CA GLY A 305 -7.11 6.20 13.32
C GLY A 305 -8.51 6.66 12.87
N TRP A 306 -8.66 7.31 11.70
CA TRP A 306 -9.95 7.83 11.18
C TRP A 306 -10.17 7.55 9.69
N GLY A 307 -9.50 6.53 9.12
CA GLY A 307 -9.76 6.05 7.77
C GLY A 307 -9.05 6.85 6.67
N GLY A 308 -8.63 6.15 5.62
CA GLY A 308 -7.92 6.73 4.49
C GLY A 308 -7.58 5.68 3.45
N GLY A 309 -7.85 5.98 2.19
CA GLY A 309 -7.65 5.02 1.11
C GLY A 309 -8.44 5.40 -0.11
N PHE A 310 -8.47 4.50 -1.08
CA PHE A 310 -9.24 4.71 -2.29
C PHE A 310 -9.77 3.39 -2.84
N THR A 311 -10.70 3.50 -3.79
CA THR A 311 -11.22 2.34 -4.50
C THR A 311 -11.07 2.53 -6.01
N PHE A 312 -10.86 1.42 -6.72
CA PHE A 312 -11.24 1.33 -8.12
C PHE A 312 -12.62 0.69 -8.18
N ALA A 313 -13.62 1.52 -8.48
CA ALA A 313 -15.03 1.18 -8.34
C ALA A 313 -15.71 0.99 -9.68
N ILE A 314 -16.64 0.05 -9.68
CA ILE A 314 -17.63 -0.18 -10.72
C ILE A 314 -18.97 -0.08 -10.01
N ILE A 315 -19.86 0.75 -10.54
CA ILE A 315 -21.15 1.04 -9.92
C ILE A 315 -22.26 0.88 -10.96
N ASN A 316 -23.49 0.64 -10.50
CA ASN A 316 -24.64 0.59 -11.38
C ASN A 316 -24.76 1.90 -12.21
N GLY A 317 -25.06 1.77 -13.50
CA GLY A 317 -25.24 2.89 -14.43
C GLY A 317 -26.36 3.88 -14.07
N ALA A 318 -27.27 3.51 -13.16
CA ALA A 318 -28.29 4.39 -12.61
C ALA A 318 -27.72 5.49 -11.68
N ASN A 319 -26.47 5.36 -11.26
CA ASN A 319 -25.78 6.42 -10.53
C ASN A 319 -25.49 7.61 -11.45
N ASP A 320 -25.61 8.81 -10.90
CA ASP A 320 -25.22 10.05 -11.58
C ASP A 320 -23.69 10.15 -11.64
N ALA A 321 -23.14 10.78 -12.69
CA ALA A 321 -21.71 11.02 -12.84
C ALA A 321 -21.15 12.01 -11.79
N ASP A 322 -22.03 12.70 -11.07
CA ASP A 322 -21.70 13.59 -9.95
C ASP A 322 -21.94 12.92 -8.57
N SER A 323 -22.35 11.65 -8.52
CA SER A 323 -22.58 10.96 -7.24
C SER A 323 -21.31 10.30 -6.73
N CYS A 324 -20.89 10.68 -5.52
CA CYS A 324 -19.97 9.91 -4.68
C CYS A 324 -20.73 9.44 -3.44
N GLY A 325 -20.33 8.33 -2.80
CA GLY A 325 -20.74 8.12 -1.40
C GLY A 325 -19.96 9.15 -0.59
N ALA A 326 -20.59 10.02 0.20
CA ALA A 326 -19.80 11.00 0.97
C ALA A 326 -20.31 11.08 2.39
N VAL A 327 -19.40 10.87 3.35
CA VAL A 327 -19.67 11.06 4.79
C VAL A 327 -18.69 12.10 5.32
N PRO A 328 -19.04 13.40 5.25
CA PRO A 328 -18.11 14.47 5.56
C PRO A 328 -17.40 14.29 6.89
N GLY A 329 -16.06 14.21 6.85
CA GLY A 329 -15.21 14.08 8.03
C GLY A 329 -14.96 12.65 8.49
N ASN A 330 -15.48 11.64 7.79
CA ASN A 330 -15.21 10.24 8.03
C ASN A 330 -14.69 9.56 6.75
N GLY A 331 -13.36 9.42 6.67
CA GLY A 331 -12.70 8.83 5.51
C GLY A 331 -12.81 7.32 5.43
N ALA A 332 -13.20 6.63 6.51
CA ALA A 332 -13.28 5.18 6.57
C ALA A 332 -14.38 4.57 5.68
N PHE A 333 -15.11 5.39 4.92
CA PHE A 333 -16.07 4.94 3.91
C PHE A 333 -15.53 5.04 2.48
N LEU A 334 -14.32 5.60 2.31
CA LEU A 334 -13.60 5.77 1.04
C LEU A 334 -14.41 6.42 -0.09
N ALA A 335 -15.39 7.24 0.30
CA ALA A 335 -16.40 7.79 -0.59
C ALA A 335 -17.19 6.74 -1.43
N TYR A 336 -17.30 5.51 -0.93
CA TYR A 336 -17.94 4.37 -1.60
C TYR A 336 -19.32 4.01 -1.01
N ASN A 337 -19.66 4.54 0.17
CA ASN A 337 -20.87 4.18 0.91
C ASN A 337 -22.21 4.48 0.20
N GLY A 338 -23.26 3.78 0.65
CA GLY A 338 -24.65 3.93 0.20
C GLY A 338 -25.50 4.81 1.13
N ASP A 339 -26.82 4.77 0.94
CA ASP A 339 -27.80 5.58 1.68
C ASP A 339 -28.06 5.03 3.11
N ASN A 340 -27.67 5.79 4.14
CA ASN A 340 -27.99 5.51 5.55
C ASN A 340 -29.36 6.09 5.97
N GLY A 341 -30.31 6.24 5.05
CA GLY A 341 -31.65 6.78 5.29
C GLY A 341 -31.68 8.27 5.66
N THR A 342 -30.65 9.05 5.33
CA THR A 342 -30.52 10.48 5.68
C THR A 342 -30.21 11.37 4.47
N ALA A 343 -30.74 10.98 3.31
CA ALA A 343 -30.56 11.64 2.02
C ALA A 343 -30.57 13.18 2.06
N THR A 344 -29.44 13.78 1.68
CA THR A 344 -29.41 14.99 0.86
C THR A 344 -29.09 14.56 -0.57
N SER A 345 -29.83 15.07 -1.56
CA SER A 345 -29.68 14.65 -2.97
C SER A 345 -28.23 14.81 -3.47
N GLY A 346 -27.70 13.77 -4.14
CA GLY A 346 -26.43 13.82 -4.89
C GLY A 346 -25.18 13.33 -4.14
N THR A 347 -25.31 12.52 -3.08
CA THR A 347 -24.17 12.11 -2.21
C THR A 347 -24.12 10.61 -1.85
N ASN A 348 -24.86 9.74 -2.55
CA ASN A 348 -24.90 8.31 -2.23
C ASN A 348 -24.80 7.44 -3.50
N LEU A 349 -24.03 6.36 -3.42
CA LEU A 349 -23.94 5.36 -4.50
C LEU A 349 -25.00 4.28 -4.34
N VAL A 350 -25.84 4.14 -5.36
CA VAL A 350 -26.93 3.17 -5.48
C VAL A 350 -26.35 1.80 -5.90
N PRO A 351 -26.71 0.70 -5.21
CA PRO A 351 -26.34 -0.65 -5.64
C PRO A 351 -27.06 -1.13 -6.90
N PRO A 352 -26.59 -2.22 -7.53
CA PRO A 352 -25.37 -2.95 -7.21
C PRO A 352 -24.09 -2.14 -7.48
N LYS A 353 -23.09 -2.31 -6.61
CA LYS A 353 -21.76 -1.73 -6.76
C LYS A 353 -20.68 -2.70 -6.27
N LEU A 354 -19.48 -2.56 -6.82
CA LEU A 354 -18.33 -3.43 -6.60
C LEU A 354 -17.07 -2.59 -6.70
N ALA A 355 -16.11 -2.78 -5.80
CA ALA A 355 -14.82 -2.12 -5.91
C ALA A 355 -13.68 -2.98 -5.39
N THR A 356 -12.50 -2.79 -6.00
CA THR A 356 -11.24 -3.13 -5.35
C THR A 356 -10.86 -1.98 -4.46
N GLU A 357 -10.68 -2.24 -3.19
CA GLU A 357 -10.28 -1.27 -2.18
C GLU A 357 -8.79 -1.36 -1.88
N PHE A 358 -8.19 -0.20 -1.65
CA PHE A 358 -6.82 -0.02 -1.19
C PHE A 358 -6.89 0.84 0.07
N ASP A 359 -6.94 0.17 1.22
CA ASP A 359 -7.10 0.82 2.52
C ASP A 359 -5.74 1.01 3.20
N PHE A 360 -5.49 2.24 3.64
CA PHE A 360 -4.26 2.70 4.28
C PHE A 360 -4.48 3.00 5.76
N ALA A 361 -5.65 2.68 6.29
CA ALA A 361 -6.01 2.95 7.66
C ALA A 361 -6.58 1.71 8.31
N GLN A 362 -6.38 1.63 9.61
CA GLN A 362 -7.07 0.67 10.44
C GLN A 362 -8.31 1.31 11.06
N ASP A 363 -9.50 0.83 10.66
CA ASP A 363 -10.75 1.08 11.37
C ASP A 363 -11.35 -0.23 11.90
N ALA A 364 -11.20 -0.45 13.21
CA ALA A 364 -11.77 -1.62 13.87
C ALA A 364 -13.30 -1.69 13.77
N SER A 365 -13.99 -0.57 13.47
CA SER A 365 -15.44 -0.56 13.21
C SER A 365 -15.80 -1.09 11.82
N LYS A 366 -14.84 -1.12 10.89
CA LYS A 366 -14.93 -1.71 9.55
C LYS A 366 -14.39 -3.14 9.49
N GLN A 367 -13.87 -3.62 10.62
CA GLN A 367 -13.21 -4.93 10.76
C GLN A 367 -11.91 -5.03 9.94
N ASP A 368 -11.21 -3.91 9.78
CA ASP A 368 -9.93 -3.86 9.09
C ASP A 368 -8.85 -4.65 9.84
N PRO A 369 -7.92 -5.29 9.11
CA PRO A 369 -6.69 -5.78 9.71
C PRO A 369 -5.84 -4.63 10.30
N ASP A 370 -4.86 -4.98 11.14
CA ASP A 370 -3.91 -4.05 11.75
C ASP A 370 -2.76 -3.63 10.81
N TYR A 371 -3.05 -3.57 9.51
CA TYR A 371 -2.11 -3.24 8.44
C TYR A 371 -2.86 -2.72 7.20
N ASN A 372 -2.15 -1.96 6.36
CA ASN A 372 -2.64 -1.54 5.05
C ASN A 372 -3.00 -2.78 4.23
N HIS A 373 -4.18 -2.79 3.60
CA HIS A 373 -4.66 -3.98 2.93
C HIS A 373 -5.41 -3.65 1.64
N VAL A 374 -5.46 -4.65 0.76
CA VAL A 374 -6.29 -4.64 -0.43
C VAL A 374 -7.44 -5.61 -0.20
N SER A 375 -8.62 -5.27 -0.70
CA SER A 375 -9.84 -6.07 -0.53
C SER A 375 -10.78 -5.94 -1.74
N TRP A 376 -11.80 -6.80 -1.78
CA TRP A 376 -12.96 -6.59 -2.65
C TRP A 376 -14.19 -6.30 -1.78
N ILE A 377 -14.89 -5.22 -2.11
CA ILE A 377 -16.15 -4.82 -1.48
C ILE A 377 -17.28 -4.82 -2.51
N ALA A 378 -18.40 -5.44 -2.18
CA ALA A 378 -19.57 -5.54 -3.07
C ALA A 378 -20.84 -5.27 -2.27
N TRP A 379 -21.73 -4.44 -2.83
CA TRP A 379 -23.01 -4.12 -2.22
C TRP A 379 -24.12 -4.27 -3.24
N SER A 380 -25.20 -4.97 -2.90
CA SER A 380 -26.21 -5.41 -3.88
C SER A 380 -27.64 -5.04 -3.50
N GLU A 381 -27.96 -4.68 -2.26
CA GLU A 381 -29.34 -4.47 -1.82
C GLU A 381 -29.72 -3.00 -1.64
N ASN A 382 -30.91 -2.64 -2.14
CA ASN A 382 -31.54 -1.33 -1.96
C ASN A 382 -32.25 -1.15 -0.60
N GLY A 383 -32.03 -2.05 0.37
CA GLY A 383 -32.89 -2.19 1.56
C GLY A 383 -32.22 -2.13 2.94
N GLY A 384 -30.89 -2.25 3.02
CA GLY A 384 -30.17 -2.16 4.29
C GLY A 384 -30.08 -0.71 4.76
N THR A 385 -30.60 -0.40 5.95
CA THR A 385 -30.46 0.93 6.58
C THR A 385 -29.04 1.20 7.09
N GLY A 386 -28.03 0.51 6.58
CA GLY A 386 -26.64 0.67 6.98
C GLY A 386 -25.88 1.17 5.76
N GLY A 387 -25.56 2.46 5.73
CA GLY A 387 -24.66 3.03 4.72
C GLY A 387 -23.19 2.69 5.01
N ASP A 388 -22.92 1.44 5.36
CA ASP A 388 -21.62 0.89 5.74
C ASP A 388 -21.18 -0.21 4.76
N ASP A 389 -21.09 0.19 3.50
CA ASP A 389 -20.94 -0.67 2.34
C ASP A 389 -19.47 -1.11 2.11
N ASN A 390 -18.56 -0.74 3.02
CA ASN A 390 -17.16 -1.14 3.02
C ASN A 390 -16.74 -1.82 4.34
N GLU A 391 -17.68 -2.28 5.17
CA GLU A 391 -17.37 -3.16 6.29
C GLU A 391 -17.02 -4.58 5.82
N HIS A 392 -15.93 -5.13 6.33
CA HIS A 392 -15.49 -6.49 6.02
C HIS A 392 -16.10 -7.53 6.97
N SER A 393 -16.41 -8.74 6.50
CA SER A 393 -16.99 -9.80 7.35
C SER A 393 -15.90 -10.75 7.88
N VAL A 394 -15.55 -10.71 9.17
CA VAL A 394 -14.58 -11.66 9.78
C VAL A 394 -15.26 -12.87 10.44
N THR A 395 -16.60 -12.90 10.57
CA THR A 395 -17.26 -13.95 11.38
C THR A 395 -18.72 -14.23 11.01
N VAL A 396 -19.02 -15.14 10.06
CA VAL A 396 -20.33 -15.85 10.08
C VAL A 396 -20.25 -17.27 9.49
N ARG A 397 -20.62 -18.24 10.33
CA ARG A 397 -21.01 -19.61 9.97
C ARG A 397 -22.53 -19.58 9.79
N GLU A 398 -23.01 -19.80 8.56
CA GLU A 398 -24.40 -19.83 8.09
C GLU A 398 -25.01 -18.48 7.61
N PRO A 399 -25.20 -18.27 6.28
CA PRO A 399 -25.75 -17.04 5.69
C PRO A 399 -27.29 -17.04 5.53
N THR A 400 -27.93 -15.87 5.67
CA THR A 400 -29.36 -15.61 5.36
C THR A 400 -29.57 -14.32 4.55
N PRO A 401 -30.67 -14.17 3.77
CA PRO A 401 -30.82 -13.24 2.64
C PRO A 401 -30.88 -11.72 2.90
N ASP A 402 -30.45 -11.21 4.06
CA ASP A 402 -30.73 -9.82 4.50
C ASP A 402 -29.46 -8.96 4.74
N THR A 403 -28.28 -9.45 4.34
CA THR A 403 -27.01 -8.71 4.38
C THR A 403 -26.05 -9.29 3.34
N LEU A 404 -25.89 -8.62 2.19
CA LEU A 404 -24.87 -9.01 1.20
C LEU A 404 -23.52 -8.29 1.42
N ASN A 405 -23.10 -8.14 2.69
CA ASN A 405 -21.67 -8.17 3.04
C ASN A 405 -21.25 -9.64 3.03
N ALA A 406 -20.57 -10.05 1.95
CA ALA A 406 -20.16 -11.42 1.65
C ALA A 406 -21.30 -12.47 1.57
N GLN A 407 -21.63 -12.84 0.33
CA GLN A 407 -22.32 -14.06 -0.14
C GLN A 407 -23.68 -14.46 0.48
N THR A 408 -24.71 -14.55 -0.38
CA THR A 408 -25.83 -15.50 -0.21
C THR A 408 -26.18 -16.20 -1.53
N ILE A 409 -26.14 -17.54 -1.51
CA ILE A 409 -26.59 -18.51 -2.55
C ILE A 409 -27.46 -19.60 -1.84
N PRO A 410 -28.42 -20.28 -2.50
CA PRO A 410 -29.64 -20.77 -1.88
C PRO A 410 -29.54 -22.21 -1.35
N ASP A 411 -30.23 -22.42 -0.23
CA ASP A 411 -30.95 -23.64 0.21
C ASP A 411 -30.51 -25.00 -0.38
N ASP A 412 -29.43 -25.60 0.13
CA ASP A 412 -29.35 -27.07 0.28
C ASP A 412 -28.46 -27.48 1.45
N THR A 413 -29.02 -28.29 2.35
CA THR A 413 -28.55 -28.59 3.70
C THR A 413 -27.57 -29.78 3.77
N SER A 414 -26.59 -29.90 2.87
CA SER A 414 -25.74 -31.11 2.90
C SER A 414 -24.26 -31.06 2.47
N ALA A 415 -23.64 -29.90 2.27
CA ALA A 415 -22.19 -29.85 2.02
C ALA A 415 -21.47 -28.90 2.99
N ALA A 416 -20.69 -29.47 3.91
CA ALA A 416 -19.76 -28.71 4.73
C ALA A 416 -18.73 -27.99 3.83
N VAL A 417 -18.66 -26.67 3.93
CA VAL A 417 -17.56 -25.88 3.36
C VAL A 417 -16.27 -26.20 4.15
N PRO A 418 -15.11 -26.44 3.48
CA PRO A 418 -13.85 -26.74 4.16
C PRO A 418 -13.40 -25.58 5.05
N PRO A 419 -12.68 -25.82 6.17
CA PRO A 419 -12.27 -24.79 7.13
C PRO A 419 -11.15 -23.83 6.65
N ASP A 420 -10.70 -23.91 5.39
CA ASP A 420 -9.42 -23.33 4.93
C ASP A 420 -9.57 -22.23 3.84
N THR A 421 -10.67 -21.46 3.83
CA THR A 421 -10.71 -20.24 3.00
C THR A 421 -10.15 -19.08 3.82
N GLU A 422 -8.90 -18.70 3.53
CA GLU A 422 -8.25 -17.48 3.99
C GLU A 422 -9.21 -16.27 3.86
N PRO A 423 -9.21 -15.32 4.81
CA PRO A 423 -10.04 -14.12 4.71
C PRO A 423 -9.68 -13.34 3.43
N PRO A 424 -10.59 -12.55 2.83
CA PRO A 424 -10.41 -11.91 1.53
C PRO A 424 -9.42 -10.73 1.53
N PHE A 425 -8.59 -10.61 2.57
CA PHE A 425 -7.62 -9.54 2.76
C PHE A 425 -6.26 -9.95 2.26
N TYR A 426 -5.58 -9.02 1.60
CA TYR A 426 -4.15 -9.14 1.35
C TYR A 426 -3.41 -7.92 1.87
N GLY A 427 -2.58 -8.15 2.87
CA GLY A 427 -1.44 -7.30 3.23
C GLY A 427 -0.26 -8.24 3.40
N GLU A 428 0.86 -7.99 2.71
CA GLU A 428 1.96 -8.94 2.78
C GLU A 428 2.53 -9.06 4.21
N GLY A 429 2.95 -10.27 4.57
CA GLY A 429 3.77 -10.56 5.76
C GLY A 429 5.20 -10.03 5.68
N LEU A 430 5.42 -8.84 5.08
CA LEU A 430 6.74 -8.19 4.97
C LEU A 430 7.22 -7.55 6.28
N GLY A 431 6.38 -7.55 7.32
CA GLY A 431 6.72 -6.92 8.60
C GLY A 431 6.64 -5.39 8.57
N ASP A 432 6.18 -4.81 7.46
CA ASP A 432 5.87 -3.38 7.32
C ASP A 432 4.35 -3.21 7.20
N PRO A 433 3.67 -2.69 8.25
CA PRO A 433 2.23 -2.49 8.23
C PRO A 433 1.77 -1.38 7.26
N ALA A 434 2.70 -0.58 6.71
CA ALA A 434 2.43 0.51 5.77
C ALA A 434 2.92 0.21 4.33
N TRP A 435 2.96 -1.05 3.90
CA TRP A 435 3.59 -1.50 2.65
C TRP A 435 3.07 -0.84 1.34
N MET A 436 1.88 -0.22 1.36
CA MET A 436 1.34 0.53 0.21
C MET A 436 1.77 2.01 0.18
N GLU A 437 2.43 2.48 1.23
CA GLU A 437 2.82 3.87 1.47
C GLU A 437 4.34 4.06 1.54
N ASP A 438 5.08 3.08 1.04
CA ASP A 438 6.54 3.04 0.99
C ASP A 438 7.16 4.01 -0.06
N GLY A 439 6.34 4.87 -0.66
CA GLY A 439 6.72 5.74 -1.76
C GLY A 439 7.14 4.98 -3.02
N ILE A 440 6.76 3.71 -3.14
CA ILE A 440 6.96 2.87 -4.32
C ILE A 440 5.64 2.80 -5.10
N GLU A 441 5.75 3.00 -6.41
CA GLU A 441 4.62 2.82 -7.32
C GLU A 441 4.18 1.35 -7.34
N LYS A 442 2.92 1.12 -7.01
CA LYS A 442 2.26 -0.17 -7.02
C LYS A 442 1.57 -0.39 -8.36
N LYS A 443 1.75 -1.58 -8.93
CA LYS A 443 1.16 -1.95 -10.23
C LYS A 443 0.01 -2.90 -10.01
N VAL A 444 -1.15 -2.53 -10.53
CA VAL A 444 -2.40 -3.23 -10.26
C VAL A 444 -3.00 -3.74 -11.56
N ARG A 445 -3.40 -5.02 -11.54
CA ARG A 445 -4.27 -5.63 -12.56
C ARG A 445 -5.53 -6.13 -11.88
N VAL A 446 -6.66 -5.76 -12.45
CA VAL A 446 -7.99 -6.21 -12.04
C VAL A 446 -8.63 -6.95 -13.21
N GLU A 447 -9.12 -8.16 -12.98
CA GLU A 447 -9.93 -8.91 -13.94
C GLU A 447 -11.24 -9.31 -13.30
N ILE A 448 -12.34 -8.93 -13.96
CA ILE A 448 -13.69 -9.27 -13.52
C ILE A 448 -14.40 -9.91 -14.70
N THR A 449 -14.86 -11.13 -14.52
CA THR A 449 -15.61 -11.86 -15.55
C THR A 449 -16.98 -12.23 -15.02
N ARG A 450 -17.99 -12.14 -15.89
CA ARG A 450 -19.37 -12.56 -15.61
C ARG A 450 -19.76 -13.68 -16.56
N THR A 451 -20.32 -14.76 -16.03
CA THR A 451 -20.89 -15.85 -16.82
C THR A 451 -22.32 -16.13 -16.40
N ALA A 452 -23.21 -16.32 -17.38
CA ALA A 452 -24.61 -16.67 -17.08
C ALA A 452 -24.66 -18.01 -16.33
N ASN A 453 -25.41 -18.05 -15.23
CA ASN A 453 -25.58 -19.26 -14.45
C ASN A 453 -26.47 -20.25 -15.21
N ALA A 454 -26.02 -21.50 -15.34
CA ALA A 454 -26.75 -22.52 -16.10
C ALA A 454 -27.99 -23.01 -15.33
N GLY A 455 -29.13 -22.34 -15.52
CA GLY A 455 -30.43 -22.76 -14.96
C GLY A 455 -31.14 -21.74 -14.07
N SER A 456 -30.62 -20.52 -13.97
CA SER A 456 -31.28 -19.36 -13.34
C SER A 456 -31.15 -18.11 -14.21
N ASP A 457 -31.85 -17.04 -13.85
CA ASP A 457 -31.71 -15.71 -14.48
C ASP A 457 -30.53 -14.90 -13.89
N GLY A 458 -29.61 -15.57 -13.18
CA GLY A 458 -28.49 -14.97 -12.46
C GLY A 458 -27.13 -15.16 -13.14
N TYR A 459 -26.08 -14.62 -12.53
CA TYR A 459 -24.71 -14.67 -13.06
C TYR A 459 -23.68 -15.06 -12.00
N ASP A 460 -22.65 -15.78 -12.44
CA ASP A 460 -21.44 -16.05 -11.67
C ASP A 460 -20.40 -14.97 -12.00
N TYR A 461 -19.85 -14.33 -10.96
CA TYR A 461 -18.79 -13.34 -11.05
C TYR A 461 -17.49 -13.91 -10.50
N THR A 462 -16.39 -13.70 -11.21
CA THR A 462 -15.04 -14.01 -10.75
C THR A 462 -14.21 -12.75 -10.79
N LEU A 463 -13.57 -12.45 -9.67
CA LEU A 463 -12.83 -11.22 -9.39
C LEU A 463 -11.41 -11.60 -9.02
N LYS A 464 -10.44 -11.03 -9.72
CA LYS A 464 -9.03 -11.28 -9.48
C LYS A 464 -8.26 -9.98 -9.52
N THR A 465 -7.49 -9.74 -8.47
CA THR A 465 -6.61 -8.58 -8.36
C THR A 465 -5.18 -9.07 -8.17
N TRP A 466 -4.26 -8.49 -8.92
CA TRP A 466 -2.82 -8.62 -8.72
C TRP A 466 -2.27 -7.25 -8.35
N VAL A 467 -1.53 -7.16 -7.27
CA VAL A 467 -0.80 -5.97 -6.81
C VAL A 467 0.69 -6.28 -6.86
N ASP A 468 1.50 -5.29 -7.19
CA ASP A 468 2.96 -5.43 -7.40
C ASP A 468 3.33 -6.49 -8.44
N CYS A 469 2.49 -6.64 -9.47
CA CYS A 469 2.83 -7.48 -10.60
C CYS A 469 4.04 -6.90 -11.38
N THR A 470 5.05 -7.75 -11.62
CA THR A 470 6.39 -7.32 -12.07
C THR A 470 6.69 -7.58 -13.55
N ASP A 471 5.78 -8.21 -14.29
CA ASP A 471 6.00 -8.56 -15.71
C ASP A 471 5.28 -7.61 -16.69
N ALA A 472 5.76 -7.57 -17.94
CA ALA A 472 5.10 -6.81 -19.01
C ALA A 472 3.67 -7.32 -19.29
N ASN A 473 3.37 -8.56 -18.90
CA ASN A 473 2.09 -9.21 -19.10
C ASN A 473 0.98 -8.59 -18.24
N CYS A 474 1.30 -8.10 -17.04
CA CYS A 474 0.32 -7.50 -16.16
C CYS A 474 -0.44 -6.32 -16.79
N SER A 475 0.28 -5.52 -17.60
CA SER A 475 -0.28 -4.39 -18.33
C SER A 475 -1.00 -4.77 -19.63
N ASP A 476 -0.83 -5.99 -20.15
CA ASP A 476 -1.46 -6.42 -21.39
C ASP A 476 -2.91 -6.87 -21.13
N LEU A 477 -3.88 -6.09 -21.60
CA LEU A 477 -5.30 -6.32 -21.40
C LEU A 477 -5.89 -7.27 -22.47
N THR A 478 -5.14 -7.64 -23.51
CA THR A 478 -5.63 -8.46 -24.62
C THR A 478 -6.02 -9.89 -24.18
N ASN A 479 -5.35 -10.43 -23.16
CA ASN A 479 -5.57 -11.77 -22.63
C ASN A 479 -5.71 -11.74 -21.09
N THR A 480 -6.15 -12.86 -20.50
CA THR A 480 -6.20 -13.00 -19.05
C THR A 480 -4.79 -13.11 -18.46
N MET A 481 -4.59 -12.65 -17.24
CA MET A 481 -3.31 -12.78 -16.52
C MET A 481 -2.86 -14.24 -16.44
N ALA A 482 -3.80 -15.17 -16.20
CA ALA A 482 -3.52 -16.60 -16.17
C ALA A 482 -3.02 -17.16 -17.52
N ALA A 483 -3.43 -16.57 -18.65
CA ALA A 483 -2.98 -16.99 -19.97
C ALA A 483 -1.61 -16.40 -20.32
N LEU A 484 -1.33 -15.17 -19.89
CA LEU A 484 -0.07 -14.47 -20.18
C LEU A 484 1.07 -14.91 -19.25
N ALA A 485 0.76 -15.15 -17.98
CA ALA A 485 1.70 -15.57 -16.96
C ALA A 485 1.19 -16.82 -16.22
N PRO A 486 1.23 -18.02 -16.86
CA PRO A 486 0.76 -19.25 -16.25
C PRO A 486 1.51 -19.55 -14.94
N GLY A 487 0.77 -19.71 -13.84
CA GLY A 487 1.32 -20.00 -12.52
C GLY A 487 1.47 -18.78 -11.61
N VAL A 488 1.25 -17.55 -12.11
CA VAL A 488 1.11 -16.37 -11.26
C VAL A 488 -0.27 -16.38 -10.61
N THR A 489 -0.30 -16.43 -9.29
CA THR A 489 -1.54 -16.38 -8.50
C THR A 489 -1.99 -14.94 -8.32
N ALA A 490 -3.31 -14.73 -8.28
CA ALA A 490 -3.85 -13.43 -7.89
C ALA A 490 -3.45 -13.10 -6.45
N THR A 491 -3.18 -11.83 -6.20
CA THR A 491 -3.01 -11.27 -4.86
C THR A 491 -4.28 -11.48 -4.05
N ILE A 492 -5.45 -11.22 -4.67
CA ILE A 492 -6.77 -11.50 -4.12
C ILE A 492 -7.63 -12.13 -5.20
N GLU A 493 -8.32 -13.22 -4.87
CA GLU A 493 -9.33 -13.84 -5.74
C GLU A 493 -10.63 -14.05 -4.96
N HIS A 494 -11.74 -13.63 -5.55
CA HIS A 494 -13.07 -13.85 -5.00
C HIS A 494 -14.04 -14.30 -6.09
N GLN A 495 -15.01 -15.13 -5.71
CA GLN A 495 -16.07 -15.60 -6.59
C GLN A 495 -17.41 -15.51 -5.85
N PHE A 496 -18.43 -14.98 -6.53
CA PHE A 496 -19.79 -14.95 -6.02
C PHE A 496 -20.79 -15.15 -7.15
N THR A 497 -21.98 -15.60 -6.81
CA THR A 497 -23.08 -15.79 -7.75
C THR A 497 -24.24 -14.93 -7.33
N THR A 498 -24.88 -14.25 -8.27
CA THR A 498 -26.16 -13.58 -8.05
C THR A 498 -27.30 -14.53 -8.42
N LEU A 499 -28.31 -14.64 -7.55
CA LEU A 499 -29.50 -15.45 -7.83
C LEU A 499 -30.68 -14.65 -8.40
N ASP A 500 -30.56 -13.32 -8.39
CA ASP A 500 -31.64 -12.42 -8.71
C ASP A 500 -31.32 -11.62 -9.98
N ALA A 501 -32.29 -11.57 -10.89
CA ALA A 501 -32.25 -10.78 -12.11
C ALA A 501 -32.27 -9.27 -11.82
N ASP A 502 -32.69 -8.87 -10.61
CA ASP A 502 -32.68 -7.47 -10.16
C ASP A 502 -31.27 -6.98 -9.74
N LEU A 503 -30.28 -7.88 -9.66
CA LEU A 503 -28.84 -7.57 -9.44
C LEU A 503 -28.05 -7.55 -10.76
N THR A 504 -28.71 -7.13 -11.84
CA THR A 504 -28.13 -7.10 -13.18
C THR A 504 -27.21 -5.91 -13.35
N TRP A 505 -25.90 -6.21 -13.34
CA TRP A 505 -24.84 -5.36 -13.84
C TRP A 505 -24.92 -5.24 -15.36
N ASP A 506 -26.02 -4.73 -15.91
CA ASP A 506 -26.12 -4.61 -17.37
C ASP A 506 -25.53 -3.28 -17.84
N ASP A 507 -25.74 -2.22 -17.04
CA ASP A 507 -25.17 -0.90 -17.24
C ASP A 507 -24.28 -0.52 -16.06
N ILE A 508 -23.10 0.01 -16.35
CA ILE A 508 -22.09 0.39 -15.36
C ILE A 508 -21.50 1.77 -15.59
N ARG A 509 -21.02 2.35 -14.50
CA ARG A 509 -19.96 3.35 -14.51
C ARG A 509 -18.73 2.76 -13.84
N PHE A 510 -17.55 3.26 -14.20
CA PHE A 510 -16.29 2.89 -13.57
C PHE A 510 -15.43 4.12 -13.32
N GLY A 511 -14.58 4.04 -12.30
CA GLY A 511 -13.78 5.16 -11.85
C GLY A 511 -13.16 4.92 -10.48
N TRP A 512 -12.90 6.00 -9.76
CA TRP A 512 -12.27 5.96 -8.45
C TRP A 512 -13.07 6.73 -7.41
N THR A 513 -13.00 6.26 -6.17
CA THR A 513 -13.47 6.99 -4.99
C THR A 513 -12.32 7.11 -3.99
N VAL A 514 -12.31 8.17 -3.19
CA VAL A 514 -11.28 8.41 -2.18
C VAL A 514 -11.92 9.05 -0.95
N GLY A 515 -11.48 8.64 0.23
CA GLY A 515 -11.91 9.22 1.50
C GLY A 515 -10.73 9.40 2.45
N THR A 516 -10.76 10.44 3.28
CA THR A 516 -9.80 10.67 4.36
C THR A 516 -10.48 11.36 5.54
N GLY A 517 -10.29 10.83 6.74
CA GLY A 517 -10.91 11.34 7.96
C GLY A 517 -10.27 12.61 8.52
N GLY A 518 -10.99 13.26 9.43
CA GLY A 518 -10.53 14.46 10.14
C GLY A 518 -9.48 14.20 11.21
N GLY A 519 -8.36 14.95 11.20
CA GLY A 519 -7.61 15.24 12.43
C GLY A 519 -6.19 14.67 12.59
N TYR A 520 -5.53 14.20 11.51
CA TYR A 520 -4.15 13.70 11.55
C TYR A 520 -3.25 14.38 10.52
N ASP A 521 -1.94 14.44 10.80
CA ASP A 521 -0.88 14.76 9.82
C ASP A 521 -0.83 13.58 8.84
N GLY A 522 -1.17 13.81 7.56
CA GLY A 522 -1.06 12.79 6.51
C GLY A 522 -2.40 12.48 5.84
N ALA A 523 -2.82 13.39 4.96
CA ALA A 523 -3.93 13.15 4.05
C ALA A 523 -3.57 12.04 3.05
N THR A 524 -4.51 11.16 2.69
CA THR A 524 -4.29 10.23 1.57
C THR A 524 -4.02 11.05 0.31
N ASP A 525 -2.80 10.98 -0.22
CA ASP A 525 -2.41 11.60 -1.48
C ASP A 525 -1.87 10.53 -2.41
N VAL A 526 -2.72 10.08 -3.32
CA VAL A 526 -2.43 9.00 -4.27
C VAL A 526 -2.47 9.54 -5.68
N VAL A 527 -1.45 9.24 -6.47
CA VAL A 527 -1.47 9.49 -7.91
C VAL A 527 -1.74 8.20 -8.62
N VAL A 528 -2.81 8.16 -9.40
CA VAL A 528 -3.11 7.08 -10.33
C VAL A 528 -2.57 7.45 -11.71
N THR A 529 -1.83 6.52 -12.32
CA THR A 529 -1.21 6.67 -13.62
C THR A 529 -1.42 5.41 -14.47
N ASP A 530 -1.06 5.49 -15.76
CA ASP A 530 -0.97 4.33 -16.65
C ASP A 530 -2.25 3.49 -16.74
N PHE A 531 -3.41 4.12 -16.54
CA PHE A 531 -4.69 3.42 -16.51
C PHE A 531 -5.13 2.96 -17.91
N GLY A 532 -5.72 1.77 -17.95
CA GLY A 532 -6.43 1.25 -19.10
C GLY A 532 -7.48 0.20 -18.73
N ILE A 533 -8.59 0.19 -19.47
CA ILE A 533 -9.66 -0.82 -19.40
C ILE A 533 -9.85 -1.48 -20.75
N LYS A 534 -10.14 -2.78 -20.73
CA LYS A 534 -10.68 -3.56 -21.83
C LYS A 534 -12.03 -4.14 -21.45
N PHE A 535 -13.05 -3.90 -22.27
CA PHE A 535 -14.35 -4.56 -22.15
C PHE A 535 -14.26 -5.99 -22.72
N LEU A 536 -14.95 -6.92 -22.07
CA LEU A 536 -15.02 -8.31 -22.51
C LEU A 536 -16.34 -8.55 -23.26
N PRO A 537 -16.27 -9.21 -24.43
CA PRO A 537 -17.44 -9.46 -25.28
C PRO A 537 -18.47 -10.42 -24.67
#